data_AF-A0A1S1PCI0-F1
#
_entry.id   AF-A0A1S1PCI0-F1
#
_cell.length_a   1.000
_cell.length_b   1.000
_cell.length_c   1.000
_cell.angle_alpha   90.00
_cell.angle_beta   90.00
_cell.angle_gamma   90.00
#
_symmetry.space_group_name_H-M   'P 1'
#
loop_
_entity.id
_entity.type
_entity.pdbx_description
1 polymer ?
#
loop_
_entity_poly.entity_id
_entity_poly.type
_entity_poly.pdbx_seq_one_letter_code
_entity_poly.pdbx_strand_id
1 'polypeptide(L)'
;MFGVGMYLRFTQRRNADGAVVRYAALAQQPAGGCTVKPQVLMNLGRTDRVDVDGLLRLAASIREHFGDGRDEPGGPGHGEAGRPRRVPGCRLSA
;
A
#
# COMPACT_ATOMS: atom_id res chain seq x y z
N MET A 1 6.59 -4.01 -20.51
CA MET A 1 5.64 -3.06 -19.89
C MET A 1 5.24 -3.62 -18.54
N PHE A 2 5.83 -3.11 -17.46
CA PHE A 2 5.66 -3.63 -16.11
C PHE A 2 4.39 -3.05 -15.48
N GLY A 3 3.27 -3.78 -15.58
CA GLY A 3 2.07 -3.51 -14.80
C GLY A 3 2.26 -3.92 -13.34
N VAL A 4 3.12 -3.20 -12.63
CA VAL A 4 3.39 -3.42 -11.21
C VAL A 4 2.59 -2.42 -10.39
N GLY A 5 1.60 -2.90 -9.63
CA GLY A 5 0.83 -2.05 -8.73
C GLY A 5 1.69 -1.65 -7.53
N MET A 6 2.04 -0.37 -7.41
CA MET A 6 2.60 0.20 -6.19
C MET A 6 1.48 0.66 -5.25
N TYR A 7 1.62 0.40 -3.96
CA TYR A 7 0.60 0.70 -2.96
C TYR A 7 1.22 0.89 -1.57
N LEU A 8 0.47 1.55 -0.67
CA LEU A 8 0.83 1.62 0.74
C LEU A 8 0.32 0.37 1.46
N ARG A 9 1.23 -0.34 2.13
CA ARG A 9 0.95 -1.47 2.99
C ARG A 9 0.96 -1.02 4.44
N PHE A 10 -0.06 -1.43 5.19
CA PHE A 10 -0.13 -1.24 6.63
C PHE A 10 0.10 -2.56 7.36
N THR A 11 0.93 -2.53 8.40
CA THR A 11 1.11 -3.66 9.31
C THR A 11 0.85 -3.21 10.73
N GLN A 12 0.42 -4.13 11.59
CA GLN A 12 0.14 -3.84 12.99
C GLN A 12 0.86 -4.83 13.89
N ARG A 13 1.39 -4.32 15.00
CA ARG A 13 1.97 -5.11 16.08
C ARG A 13 1.24 -4.79 17.36
N ARG A 14 0.84 -5.82 18.09
CA ARG A 14 0.36 -5.69 19.47
C ARG A 14 1.53 -5.83 20.43
N ASN A 15 1.71 -4.85 21.31
CA ASN A 15 2.74 -4.87 22.34
C ASN A 15 2.26 -5.64 23.58
N ALA A 16 3.19 -6.00 24.46
CA ALA A 16 2.89 -6.68 25.73
C ALA A 16 1.92 -5.86 26.61
N ASP A 17 2.04 -4.53 26.57
CA ASP A 17 1.17 -3.58 27.27
C ASP A 17 -0.23 -3.44 26.64
N GLY A 18 -0.58 -4.30 25.68
CA GLY A 18 -1.88 -4.29 25.00
C GLY A 18 -2.03 -3.23 23.90
N ALA A 19 -1.16 -2.22 23.86
CA ALA A 19 -1.16 -1.19 22.83
C ALA A 19 -0.91 -1.75 21.42
N VAL A 20 -1.65 -1.23 20.42
CA VAL A 20 -1.50 -1.60 19.00
C VAL A 20 -0.74 -0.49 18.27
N VAL A 21 0.41 -0.83 17.71
CA VAL A 21 1.22 0.09 16.88
C VAL A 21 1.05 -0.28 15.42
N ARG A 22 0.76 0.70 14.56
CA ARG A 22 0.63 0.53 13.12
C ARG A 22 1.84 1.13 12.40
N TYR A 23 2.26 0.47 11.33
CA TYR A 23 3.36 0.90 10.47
C TYR A 23 2.88 1.02 9.04
N ALA A 24 3.43 1.99 8.30
CA ALA A 24 3.18 2.20 6.88
C ALA A 24 4.45 1.91 6.08
N ALA A 25 4.30 1.30 4.92
CA ALA A 25 5.39 1.04 3.98
C ALA A 25 4.90 1.16 2.54
N LEU A 26 5.75 1.68 1.65
CA LEU A 26 5.53 1.64 0.21
C LEU A 26 5.94 0.26 -0.31
N ALA A 27 5.02 -0.41 -0.99
CA ALA A 27 5.21 -1.74 -1.51
C ALA A 27 4.83 -1.82 -2.99
N GLN A 28 5.43 -2.78 -3.69
CA GLN A 28 5.14 -3.08 -5.08
C GLN A 28 4.80 -4.57 -5.23
N GLN A 29 3.76 -4.87 -6.01
CA GLN A 29 3.52 -6.24 -6.45
C GLN A 29 4.40 -6.54 -7.68
N PRO A 30 5.23 -7.59 -7.66
CA PRO A 30 5.99 -8.01 -8.84
C PRO A 30 5.05 -8.52 -9.93
N ALA A 31 5.36 -8.21 -11.19
CA ALA A 31 4.61 -8.73 -12.34
C ALA A 31 4.96 -10.21 -12.57
N GLY A 32 3.95 -11.09 -12.68
CA GLY A 32 4.13 -12.45 -13.21
C GLY A 32 4.36 -13.59 -12.21
N GLY A 33 4.03 -13.45 -10.92
CA GLY A 33 4.23 -14.54 -9.93
C GLY A 33 2.96 -14.98 -9.20
N CYS A 34 2.72 -16.29 -9.12
CA CYS A 34 1.72 -16.90 -8.22
C CYS A 34 2.10 -16.80 -6.72
N THR A 35 3.36 -16.48 -6.40
CA THR A 35 3.84 -16.37 -5.02
C THR A 35 3.89 -14.91 -4.58
N VAL A 36 2.96 -14.60 -3.68
CA VAL A 36 2.39 -13.28 -3.37
C VAL A 36 3.14 -12.58 -2.24
N LYS A 37 4.48 -12.46 -2.30
CA LYS A 37 5.20 -11.61 -1.35
C LYS A 37 5.43 -10.24 -1.99
N PRO A 38 4.78 -9.17 -1.49
CA PRO A 38 5.02 -7.85 -2.01
C PRO A 38 6.43 -7.41 -1.67
N GLN A 39 7.09 -6.77 -2.63
CA GLN A 39 8.39 -6.16 -2.43
C GLN A 39 8.17 -4.86 -1.68
N VAL A 40 8.72 -4.75 -0.47
CA VAL A 40 8.72 -3.48 0.26
C VAL A 40 9.84 -2.63 -0.30
N LEU A 41 9.47 -1.47 -0.86
CA LEU A 41 10.41 -0.51 -1.43
C LEU A 41 11.00 0.37 -0.33
N MET A 42 10.16 0.85 0.59
CA MET A 42 10.57 1.70 1.70
C MET A 42 9.59 1.62 2.87
N ASN A 43 10.12 1.62 4.09
CA ASN A 43 9.33 1.80 5.31
C ASN A 43 9.15 3.30 5.58
N LEU A 44 7.90 3.74 5.77
CA LEU A 44 7.57 5.12 6.15
C LEU A 44 7.54 5.32 7.67
N GLY A 45 7.62 4.22 8.43
CA GLY A 45 7.66 4.24 9.88
C GLY A 45 6.30 4.01 10.53
N ARG A 46 6.16 4.47 11.78
CA ARG A 46 4.92 4.34 12.56
C ARG A 46 3.87 5.31 12.04
N THR A 47 2.62 4.84 11.88
CA THR A 47 1.51 5.67 11.40
C THR A 47 1.26 6.88 12.31
N ASP A 48 1.54 6.79 13.61
CA ASP A 48 1.41 7.92 14.55
C ASP A 48 2.53 8.96 14.45
N ARG A 49 3.62 8.68 13.74
CA ARG A 49 4.77 9.58 13.55
C ARG A 49 5.06 9.91 12.10
N VAL A 50 4.27 9.38 11.17
CA VAL A 50 4.49 9.62 9.74
C VAL A 50 4.08 11.05 9.41
N ASP A 51 4.86 11.71 8.57
CA ASP A 51 4.50 13.03 8.04
C ASP A 51 3.37 12.88 7.01
N VAL A 52 2.13 13.02 7.50
CA VAL A 52 0.91 12.90 6.68
C VAL A 52 0.85 14.01 5.65
N ASP A 53 1.22 15.23 6.01
CA ASP A 53 1.21 16.39 5.10
C ASP A 53 2.23 16.21 3.97
N GLY A 54 3.40 15.68 4.29
CA GLY A 54 4.42 15.30 3.30
C GLY A 54 3.91 14.25 2.30
N LEU A 55 3.19 13.22 2.78
CA LEU A 55 2.60 12.19 1.91
C LEU A 55 1.48 12.75 1.02
N LEU A 56 0.64 13.65 1.54
CA LEU A 56 -0.40 14.30 0.75
C LEU A 56 0.19 15.21 -0.32
N ARG A 57 1.28 15.94 -0.01
CA ARG A 57 2.03 16.73 -0.98
C ARG A 57 2.65 15.86 -2.06
N LEU A 58 3.21 14.71 -1.70
CA LEU A 58 3.73 13.75 -2.67
C LEU A 58 2.61 13.25 -3.60
N ALA A 59 1.47 12.87 -3.04
CA ALA A 59 0.33 12.42 -3.82
C ALA A 59 -0.18 13.52 -4.78
N ALA A 60 -0.20 14.77 -4.34
CA ALA A 60 -0.55 15.90 -5.19
C ALA A 60 0.46 16.11 -6.33
N SER A 61 1.76 16.04 -6.06
CA SER A 61 2.81 16.15 -7.08
C SER A 61 2.73 15.03 -8.13
N ILE A 62 2.45 13.80 -7.68
CA ILE A 62 2.24 12.66 -8.59
C ILE A 62 1.01 12.89 -9.46
N ARG A 63 -0.12 13.33 -8.88
CA ARG A 63 -1.34 13.65 -9.64
C ARG A 63 -1.12 14.80 -10.61
N GLU A 64 -0.40 15.84 -10.22
CA GLU A 64 -0.09 16.98 -11.10
C GLU A 64 0.70 16.53 -12.32
N HIS A 65 1.70 15.66 -12.12
CA HIS A 65 2.63 15.29 -13.19
C HIS A 65 2.14 14.14 -14.06
N PHE A 66 1.33 13.23 -13.51
CA PHE A 66 0.88 12.00 -14.17
C PHE A 66 -0.63 11.80 -14.17
N GLY A 67 -1.41 12.71 -13.59
CA GLY A 67 -2.86 12.62 -13.53
C GLY A 67 -3.49 13.24 -14.78
N ASP A 68 -3.98 12.39 -15.68
CA ASP A 68 -4.71 12.75 -16.89
C ASP A 68 -6.20 13.10 -16.63
N GLY A 69 -6.51 13.70 -15.46
CA GLY A 69 -7.85 14.13 -15.07
C GLY A 69 -8.85 13.01 -14.77
N ARG A 70 -8.40 11.75 -14.71
CA ARG A 70 -9.20 10.61 -14.25
C ARG A 70 -9.10 10.47 -12.74
N ASP A 71 -9.71 11.40 -12.01
CA ASP A 71 -10.06 11.16 -10.62
C ASP A 71 -11.20 10.13 -10.59
N GLU A 72 -10.88 8.83 -10.54
CA GLU A 72 -11.84 7.87 -10.02
C GLU A 72 -12.01 8.16 -8.52
N PRO A 73 -13.21 8.49 -8.03
CA PRO A 73 -13.42 8.75 -6.62
C PRO A 73 -13.32 7.42 -5.86
N GLY A 74 -12.11 7.11 -5.40
CA GLY A 74 -11.88 6.08 -4.38
C GLY A 74 -12.52 6.55 -3.08
N GLY A 75 -13.76 6.09 -2.83
CA GLY A 75 -14.57 6.46 -1.66
C GLY A 75 -13.87 6.20 -0.31
N PRO A 76 -14.44 6.72 0.79
CA PRO A 76 -13.81 6.72 2.11
C PRO A 76 -13.86 5.31 2.72
N GLY A 77 -12.92 4.45 2.31
CA GLY A 77 -12.67 3.15 2.90
C GLY A 77 -11.80 3.30 4.14
N HIS A 78 -12.39 3.67 5.28
CA HIS A 78 -11.77 3.45 6.57
C HIS A 78 -11.61 1.92 6.76
N GLY A 79 -10.42 1.41 6.45
CA GLY A 79 -9.97 0.09 6.91
C GLY A 79 -10.06 -1.08 5.94
N GLU A 80 -9.64 -0.95 4.67
CA GLU A 80 -9.05 -2.08 3.93
C GLU A 80 -8.27 -1.59 2.69
N ALA A 81 -7.16 -0.86 2.90
CA ALA A 81 -6.33 -0.40 1.78
C ALA A 81 -5.44 -1.54 1.24
N GLY A 82 -5.66 -1.91 -0.02
CA GLY A 82 -4.72 -2.67 -0.84
C GLY A 82 -4.60 -4.16 -0.48
N ARG A 83 -5.69 -4.92 -0.54
CA ARG A 83 -5.53 -6.38 -0.70
C ARG A 83 -4.80 -6.64 -2.02
N PRO A 84 -3.77 -7.51 -2.04
CA PRO A 84 -3.13 -7.90 -3.29
C PRO A 84 -4.22 -8.41 -4.25
N ARG A 85 -4.18 -8.00 -5.52
CA ARG A 85 -5.09 -8.56 -6.53
C ARG A 85 -4.93 -10.08 -6.51
N ARG A 86 -6.00 -10.81 -6.19
CA ARG A 86 -6.04 -12.27 -6.36
C ARG A 86 -6.01 -12.53 -7.86
N VAL A 87 -4.90 -13.07 -8.36
CA VAL A 87 -4.84 -13.61 -9.72
C VAL A 87 -5.72 -14.87 -9.77
N PRO A 88 -6.80 -14.90 -10.59
CA PRO A 88 -7.62 -16.10 -10.73
C PRO A 88 -6.76 -17.24 -11.31
N GLY A 89 -6.76 -18.41 -10.66
CA GLY A 89 -6.04 -19.61 -11.14
C GLY A 89 -4.85 -20.07 -10.29
N CYS A 90 -4.29 -19.24 -9.41
CA CYS A 90 -3.25 -19.69 -8.48
C CYS A 90 -3.90 -20.29 -7.22
N ARG A 91 -3.96 -21.64 -7.12
CA ARG A 91 -4.26 -22.32 -5.86
C ARG A 91 -3.09 -22.07 -4.91
N LEU A 92 -3.35 -21.46 -3.76
CA LEU A 92 -2.37 -21.37 -2.68
C LEU A 92 -2.14 -22.81 -2.19
N SER A 93 -1.07 -23.47 -2.63
CA SER A 93 -0.63 -24.71 -1.98
C SER A 93 -0.22 -24.36 -0.55
N ALA A 94 -0.83 -25.07 0.39
CA ALA A 94 -0.71 -24.88 1.84
C ALA A 94 0.73 -24.96 2.34
#